data_AF-A0A6J8BLS0-F1
#
_entry.id   AF-A0A6J8BLS0-F1
#
_cell.length_a   1.000
_cell.length_b   1.000
_cell.length_c   1.000
_cell.angle_alpha   90.00
_cell.angle_beta   90.00
_cell.angle_gamma   90.00
#
_symmetry.space_group_name_H-M   'P 1'
#
loop_
_entity.id
_entity.type
_entity.pdbx_description
1 polymer ?
#
loop_
_entity_poly.entity_id
_entity_poly.type
_entity_poly.pdbx_seq_one_letter_code
_entity_poly.pdbx_strand_id
1 'polypeptide(L)'
;MKSWLNEDDVMIVDRGFRDSLNFLNELGIKTEMPKFLKKGEKQHDVEDSNSSRLTTKIRWIVESANGRMKQWKYLANVVPNSQIPNIGEDLRLVCAISNKYLKPFCSSNETDEFLGCKLLYLSKQNNYLMERVKHQELDKQQKLKWEPIDASDNSVVDFPKLDEEDLRNITLEFTNSNLQNHITKNIKMKTVNMTY
;
A
#
# COMPACT_ATOMS: atom_id res chain seq x y z
N MET A 1 -6.84 -22.61 17.13
CA MET A 1 -6.48 -21.69 16.03
C MET A 1 -7.39 -20.48 16.12
N LYS A 2 -6.87 -19.26 16.02
CA LYS A 2 -7.54 -18.04 16.48
C LYS A 2 -8.82 -17.76 15.66
N SER A 3 -9.92 -17.42 16.31
CA SER A 3 -11.26 -17.21 15.71
C SER A 3 -11.39 -16.03 14.72
N TRP A 4 -10.27 -15.47 14.26
CA TRP A 4 -10.20 -14.27 13.41
C TRP A 4 -9.42 -14.48 12.12
N LEU A 5 -8.88 -15.68 11.87
CA LEU A 5 -8.28 -16.06 10.60
C LEU A 5 -9.13 -17.17 9.97
N ASN A 6 -9.60 -16.94 8.76
CA ASN A 6 -10.22 -17.94 7.89
C ASN A 6 -9.16 -18.61 7.01
N GLU A 7 -9.47 -19.80 6.49
CA GLU A 7 -8.55 -20.62 5.69
C GLU A 7 -8.04 -19.91 4.43
N ASP A 8 -8.84 -19.01 3.85
CA ASP A 8 -8.51 -18.24 2.65
C ASP A 8 -7.88 -16.87 2.93
N ASP A 9 -7.69 -16.50 4.20
CA ASP A 9 -7.14 -15.19 4.55
C ASP A 9 -5.66 -15.10 4.15
N VAL A 10 -5.30 -13.97 3.55
CA VAL A 10 -3.92 -13.66 3.17
C VAL A 10 -3.33 -12.69 4.18
N MET A 11 -2.28 -13.12 4.88
CA MET A 11 -1.53 -12.28 5.80
C MET A 11 -0.50 -11.46 5.02
N ILE A 12 -0.67 -10.13 5.03
CA ILE A 12 0.33 -9.22 4.46
C ILE A 12 1.40 -8.93 5.50
N VAL A 13 2.66 -9.21 5.17
CA VAL A 13 3.80 -8.99 6.05
C VAL A 13 4.84 -8.06 5.43
N ASP A 14 5.57 -7.37 6.29
CA ASP A 14 6.68 -6.52 5.85
C ASP A 14 7.98 -7.32 5.67
N ARG A 15 8.93 -6.75 4.93
CA ARG A 15 10.23 -7.40 4.63
C ARG A 15 11.02 -7.85 5.86
N GLY A 16 10.82 -7.19 7.01
CA GLY A 16 11.45 -7.58 8.27
C GLY A 16 10.96 -8.91 8.86
N PHE A 17 9.85 -9.46 8.36
CA PHE A 17 9.30 -10.75 8.80
C PHE A 17 9.77 -11.93 7.96
N ARG A 18 10.77 -11.73 7.08
CA ARG A 18 11.30 -12.77 6.18
C ARG A 18 11.58 -14.09 6.91
N ASP A 19 12.24 -14.03 8.05
CA ASP A 19 12.67 -15.23 8.78
C ASP A 19 11.50 -15.94 9.47
N SER A 20 10.34 -15.28 9.58
CA SER A 20 9.10 -15.85 10.12
C SER A 20 8.21 -16.49 9.05
N LEU A 21 8.53 -16.36 7.75
CA LEU A 21 7.69 -16.88 6.67
C LEU A 21 7.52 -18.40 6.73
N ASN A 22 8.60 -19.13 7.00
CA ASN A 22 8.54 -20.60 7.12
C ASN A 22 7.59 -21.02 8.24
N PHE A 23 7.68 -20.37 9.40
CA PHE A 23 6.79 -20.61 10.53
C PHE A 23 5.33 -20.30 10.19
N LEU A 24 5.06 -19.19 9.49
CA LEU A 24 3.70 -18.83 9.09
C LEU A 24 3.10 -19.85 8.11
N ASN A 25 3.92 -20.33 7.17
CA ASN A 25 3.53 -21.37 6.21
C ASN A 25 3.26 -22.72 6.90
N GLU A 26 4.07 -23.11 7.89
CA GLU A 26 3.86 -24.32 8.71
C GLU A 26 2.55 -24.26 9.51
N LEU A 27 2.11 -23.06 9.88
CA LEU A 27 0.81 -22.83 10.51
C LEU A 27 -0.37 -22.82 9.51
N GLY A 28 -0.11 -23.02 8.22
CA GLY A 28 -1.11 -22.97 7.16
C GLY A 28 -1.55 -21.55 6.79
N ILE A 29 -0.81 -20.52 7.21
CA ILE A 29 -1.17 -19.12 6.94
C ILE A 29 -0.55 -18.71 5.60
N LYS A 30 -1.39 -18.33 4.64
CA LYS A 30 -0.93 -17.75 3.39
C LYS A 30 -0.35 -16.36 3.63
N THR A 31 0.88 -16.11 3.18
CA THR A 31 1.56 -14.82 3.38
C THR A 31 1.97 -14.16 2.07
N GLU A 32 1.81 -12.84 1.99
CA GLU A 32 2.36 -12.01 0.92
C GLU A 32 3.28 -10.93 1.48
N MET A 33 4.38 -10.66 0.78
CA MET A 33 5.44 -9.73 1.18
C MET A 33 6.07 -9.13 -0.08
N PRO A 34 6.56 -7.88 -0.06
CA PRO A 34 7.28 -7.35 -1.22
C PRO A 34 8.51 -8.17 -1.51
N LYS A 35 8.68 -8.48 -2.79
CA LYS A 35 9.76 -9.32 -3.29
C LYS A 35 11.11 -8.65 -3.03
N PHE A 36 12.15 -9.46 -2.90
CA PHE A 36 13.54 -8.99 -2.89
C PHE A 36 14.14 -9.11 -4.29
N LEU A 37 15.02 -8.18 -4.64
CA LEU A 37 15.80 -8.32 -5.87
C LEU A 37 16.65 -9.58 -5.76
N LYS A 38 16.66 -10.41 -6.82
CA LYS A 38 17.51 -11.59 -6.84
C LYS A 38 18.96 -11.13 -6.97
N LYS A 39 19.89 -11.94 -6.46
CA LYS A 39 21.31 -11.59 -6.45
C LYS A 39 21.81 -11.34 -7.89
N GLY A 40 22.38 -10.16 -8.12
CA GLY A 40 22.90 -9.77 -9.45
C GLY A 40 21.89 -9.06 -10.34
N GLU A 41 20.61 -8.98 -9.95
CA GLU A 41 19.60 -8.22 -10.67
C GLU A 41 19.58 -6.76 -10.19
N LYS A 42 19.39 -5.83 -11.15
CA LYS A 42 19.23 -4.40 -10.86
C LYS A 42 17.76 -3.99 -10.68
N GLN A 43 16.83 -4.80 -11.19
CA GLN A 43 15.39 -4.53 -11.23
C GLN A 43 14.60 -5.83 -11.08
N HIS A 44 13.38 -5.72 -10.55
CA HIS A 44 12.43 -6.83 -10.49
C HIS A 44 11.86 -7.12 -11.89
N ASP A 45 11.44 -8.36 -12.12
CA ASP A 45 10.57 -8.65 -13.24
C ASP A 45 9.17 -8.00 -13.05
N VAL A 46 8.35 -8.06 -14.10
CA VAL A 46 7.03 -7.40 -14.10
C VAL A 46 6.11 -8.01 -13.04
N GLU A 47 6.14 -9.33 -12.87
CA GLU A 47 5.27 -10.05 -11.94
C GLU A 47 5.63 -9.73 -10.49
N ASP A 48 6.91 -9.83 -10.14
CA ASP A 48 7.44 -9.49 -8.82
C ASP A 48 7.20 -8.01 -8.49
N SER A 49 7.34 -7.13 -9.49
CA SER A 49 7.04 -5.70 -9.35
C SER A 49 5.57 -5.45 -9.05
N ASN A 50 4.67 -6.12 -9.78
CA ASN A 50 3.24 -5.95 -9.63
C ASN A 50 2.74 -6.52 -8.30
N SER A 51 3.18 -7.72 -7.91
CA SER A 51 2.90 -8.31 -6.59
C SER A 51 3.38 -7.41 -5.45
N SER A 52 4.60 -6.86 -5.56
CA SER A 52 5.15 -5.93 -4.56
C SER A 52 4.36 -4.63 -4.49
N ARG A 53 3.87 -4.11 -5.62
CA ARG A 53 3.03 -2.90 -5.68
C ARG A 53 1.67 -3.13 -5.01
N LEU A 54 1.01 -4.26 -5.28
CA LEU A 54 -0.25 -4.63 -4.60
C LEU A 54 -0.04 -4.72 -3.08
N THR A 55 1.00 -5.43 -2.65
CA THR A 55 1.37 -5.54 -1.23
C THR A 55 1.60 -4.18 -0.58
N THR A 56 2.30 -3.27 -1.28
CA THR A 56 2.62 -1.93 -0.76
C THR A 56 1.39 -1.03 -0.66
N LYS A 57 0.42 -1.17 -1.58
CA LYS A 57 -0.85 -0.43 -1.48
C LYS A 57 -1.62 -0.80 -0.21
N ILE A 58 -1.61 -2.09 0.17
CA ILE A 58 -2.24 -2.54 1.42
C ILE A 58 -1.42 -2.09 2.65
N ARG A 59 -0.08 -2.12 2.57
CA ARG A 59 0.80 -1.66 3.66
C ARG A 59 0.41 -0.26 4.15
N TRP A 60 0.04 0.65 3.26
CA TRP A 60 -0.35 2.01 3.63
C TRP A 60 -1.49 2.06 4.66
N ILE A 61 -2.46 1.14 4.56
CA ILE A 61 -3.57 1.02 5.52
C ILE A 61 -3.03 0.58 6.88
N VAL A 62 -2.14 -0.41 6.90
CA VAL A 62 -1.49 -0.91 8.13
C VAL A 62 -0.62 0.17 8.77
N GLU A 63 0.17 0.90 7.98
CA GLU A 63 1.01 2.01 8.45
C GLU A 63 0.17 3.13 9.03
N SER A 64 -0.95 3.46 8.40
CA SER A 64 -1.86 4.47 8.90
C SER A 64 -2.49 4.03 10.24
N ALA A 65 -2.82 2.73 10.41
CA ALA A 65 -3.32 2.19 11.68
C ALA A 65 -2.23 2.22 12.76
N ASN A 66 -1.01 1.85 12.41
CA ASN A 66 0.16 1.98 13.27
C ASN A 66 0.42 3.43 13.67
N GLY A 67 0.27 4.38 12.74
CA GLY A 67 0.40 5.81 12.98
C GLY A 67 -0.58 6.28 14.05
N ARG A 68 -1.83 5.81 14.01
CA ARG A 68 -2.83 6.09 15.05
C ARG A 68 -2.42 5.54 16.42
N MET A 69 -1.90 4.32 16.48
CA MET A 69 -1.40 3.75 17.74
C MET A 69 -0.20 4.54 18.28
N LYS A 70 0.67 5.02 17.39
CA LYS A 70 1.82 5.88 17.75
C LYS A 70 1.43 7.31 18.16
N GLN A 71 0.16 7.71 18.11
CA GLN A 71 -0.28 8.96 18.74
C GLN A 71 -0.24 8.88 20.27
N TRP A 72 -0.24 7.66 20.83
CA TRP A 72 -0.16 7.43 22.27
C TRP A 72 1.31 7.46 22.71
N LYS A 73 1.66 8.39 23.61
CA LYS A 73 3.05 8.61 24.05
C LYS A 73 3.78 7.34 24.48
N TYR A 74 3.09 6.43 25.16
CA TYR A 74 3.68 5.16 25.59
C TYR A 74 4.14 4.30 24.41
N LEU A 75 3.30 4.13 23.37
CA LEU A 75 3.60 3.33 22.19
C LEU A 75 4.47 4.06 21.14
N ALA A 76 4.56 5.39 21.25
CA ALA A 76 5.41 6.21 20.39
C ALA A 76 6.90 6.11 20.77
N ASN A 77 7.21 5.70 22.00
CA ASN A 77 8.56 5.67 22.56
C ASN A 77 9.08 4.25 22.73
N VAL A 78 10.37 4.13 23.02
CA VAL A 78 10.98 2.85 23.37
C VAL A 78 10.42 2.37 24.71
N VAL A 79 9.76 1.21 24.69
CA VAL A 79 9.21 0.57 25.87
C VAL A 79 10.29 -0.31 26.52
N PRO A 80 10.49 -0.24 27.86
CA PRO A 80 11.45 -1.10 28.55
C PRO A 80 11.13 -2.60 28.38
N ASN A 81 12.16 -3.45 28.29
CA ASN A 81 11.97 -4.89 28.14
C ASN A 81 11.16 -5.54 29.27
N SER A 82 11.12 -4.93 30.45
CA SER A 82 10.27 -5.39 31.57
C SER A 82 8.78 -5.35 31.27
N GLN A 83 8.35 -4.57 30.27
CA GLN A 83 6.95 -4.47 29.86
C GLN A 83 6.59 -5.39 28.70
N ILE A 84 7.54 -6.18 28.17
CA ILE A 84 7.25 -7.17 27.11
C ILE A 84 6.07 -8.09 27.48
N PRO A 85 5.90 -8.59 28.71
CA PRO A 85 4.74 -9.39 29.08
C PRO A 85 3.41 -8.65 28.93
N ASN A 86 3.40 -7.33 29.12
CA ASN A 86 2.20 -6.49 29.18
C ASN A 86 1.87 -5.80 27.85
N ILE A 87 2.84 -5.68 26.94
CA ILE A 87 2.69 -4.87 25.71
C ILE A 87 1.48 -5.29 24.86
N GLY A 88 1.15 -6.60 24.87
CA GLY A 88 -0.02 -7.11 24.17
C GLY A 88 -1.33 -6.64 24.77
N GLU A 89 -1.42 -6.51 26.11
CA GLU A 89 -2.58 -5.97 26.81
C GLU A 89 -2.68 -4.46 26.62
N ASP A 90 -1.56 -3.74 26.75
CA ASP A 90 -1.48 -2.30 26.52
C ASP A 90 -1.99 -1.95 25.11
N LEU A 91 -1.56 -2.71 24.10
CA LEU A 91 -2.01 -2.52 22.72
C LEU A 91 -3.50 -2.76 22.56
N ARG A 92 -4.04 -3.82 23.18
CA ARG A 92 -5.48 -4.13 23.15
C ARG A 92 -6.31 -3.03 23.81
N LEU A 93 -5.84 -2.50 24.94
CA LEU A 93 -6.49 -1.39 25.64
C LEU A 93 -6.51 -0.13 24.78
N VAL A 94 -5.36 0.25 24.20
CA VAL A 94 -5.26 1.39 23.29
C VAL A 94 -6.17 1.23 22.08
N CYS A 95 -6.23 0.04 21.48
CA CYS A 95 -7.13 -0.26 20.37
C CYS A 95 -8.61 -0.16 20.79
N ALA A 96 -8.98 -0.70 21.95
CA ALA A 96 -10.35 -0.64 22.46
C ALA A 96 -10.81 0.81 22.72
N ILE A 97 -9.97 1.63 23.34
CA ILE A 97 -10.23 3.06 23.55
C ILE A 97 -10.34 3.77 22.20
N SER A 98 -9.42 3.48 21.27
CA SER A 98 -9.43 4.06 19.93
C SER A 98 -10.67 3.69 19.13
N ASN A 99 -11.20 2.47 19.27
CA ASN A 99 -12.41 2.04 18.59
C ASN A 99 -13.67 2.65 19.20
N LYS A 100 -13.67 2.90 20.52
CA LYS A 100 -14.82 3.46 21.23
C LYS A 100 -14.96 4.98 21.07
N TYR A 101 -13.85 5.71 21.11
CA TYR A 101 -13.88 7.17 21.27
C TYR A 101 -13.33 7.96 20.07
N LEU A 102 -12.49 7.35 19.24
CA LEU A 102 -11.93 8.03 18.08
C LEU A 102 -12.73 7.65 16.82
N LYS A 103 -12.73 8.52 15.80
CA LYS A 103 -13.40 8.24 14.51
C LYS A 103 -12.93 6.91 13.92
N PRO A 104 -13.78 6.13 13.23
CA PRO A 104 -13.34 4.92 12.54
C PRO A 104 -12.09 5.19 11.70
N PHE A 105 -11.12 4.29 11.80
CA PHE A 105 -9.82 4.46 11.17
C PHE A 105 -9.91 4.40 9.64
N CYS A 106 -10.75 3.52 9.12
CA CYS A 106 -11.08 3.40 7.71
C CYS A 106 -12.59 3.10 7.61
N SER A 107 -13.27 3.73 6.67
CA SER A 107 -14.63 3.36 6.26
C SER A 107 -14.52 2.75 4.88
N SER A 108 -14.96 1.50 4.72
CA SER A 108 -15.09 0.89 3.39
C SER A 108 -16.18 1.62 2.62
N ASN A 109 -15.84 2.12 1.43
CA ASN A 109 -16.80 2.67 0.49
C ASN A 109 -17.10 1.61 -0.59
N GLU A 110 -18.29 1.65 -1.20
CA GLU A 110 -18.66 0.72 -2.30
C GLU A 110 -17.66 0.75 -3.47
N THR A 111 -16.93 1.85 -3.64
CA THR A 111 -15.89 2.01 -4.66
C THR A 111 -14.60 1.24 -4.36
N ASP A 112 -14.34 0.85 -3.12
CA ASP A 112 -13.06 0.25 -2.72
C ASP A 112 -12.90 -1.17 -3.29
N GLU A 113 -14.00 -1.93 -3.36
CA GLU A 113 -14.02 -3.24 -4.01
C GLU A 113 -13.75 -3.12 -5.51
N PHE A 114 -14.41 -2.16 -6.17
CA PHE A 114 -14.17 -1.87 -7.58
C PHE A 114 -12.71 -1.47 -7.83
N LEU A 115 -12.14 -0.62 -6.97
CA LEU A 115 -10.73 -0.25 -7.05
C LEU A 115 -9.80 -1.44 -6.84
N GLY A 116 -10.10 -2.32 -5.89
CA GLY A 116 -9.37 -3.57 -5.67
C GLY A 116 -9.38 -4.47 -6.92
N CYS A 117 -10.56 -4.64 -7.52
CA CYS A 117 -10.73 -5.39 -8.77
C CYS A 117 -9.96 -4.76 -9.93
N LYS A 118 -10.03 -3.42 -10.09
CA LYS A 118 -9.29 -2.68 -11.11
C LYS A 118 -7.78 -2.85 -10.94
N LEU A 119 -7.27 -2.74 -9.71
CA LEU A 119 -5.85 -2.94 -9.41
C LEU A 119 -5.38 -4.36 -9.75
N LEU A 120 -6.19 -5.37 -9.39
CA LEU A 120 -5.88 -6.75 -9.72
C LEU A 120 -5.91 -7.00 -11.23
N TYR A 121 -6.90 -6.45 -11.94
CA TYR A 121 -6.98 -6.52 -13.39
C TYR A 121 -5.74 -5.92 -14.07
N LEU A 122 -5.35 -4.70 -13.66
CA LEU A 122 -4.19 -3.97 -14.20
C LEU A 122 -2.87 -4.69 -13.91
N SER A 123 -2.75 -5.32 -12.74
CA SER A 123 -1.55 -6.09 -12.37
C SER A 123 -1.25 -7.28 -13.30
N LYS A 124 -2.27 -7.73 -14.05
CA LYS A 124 -2.19 -8.86 -14.98
C LYS A 124 -2.09 -8.43 -16.45
N GLN A 125 -2.15 -7.13 -16.73
CA GLN A 125 -2.09 -6.64 -18.12
C GLN A 125 -0.65 -6.69 -18.67
N ASN A 126 -0.55 -6.81 -19.99
CA ASN A 126 0.72 -6.75 -20.69
C ASN A 126 1.36 -5.37 -20.54
N ASN A 127 2.66 -5.35 -20.27
CA ASN A 127 3.43 -4.11 -20.14
C ASN A 127 3.97 -3.68 -21.51
N TYR A 128 3.11 -3.08 -22.33
CA TYR A 128 3.45 -2.58 -23.67
C TYR A 128 4.57 -1.54 -23.65
N LEU A 129 4.71 -0.77 -22.55
CA LEU A 129 5.82 0.16 -22.39
C LEU A 129 7.16 -0.60 -22.32
N MET A 130 7.23 -1.67 -21.53
CA MET A 130 8.42 -2.52 -21.47
C MET A 130 8.74 -3.14 -22.83
N GLU A 131 7.73 -3.62 -23.56
CA GLU A 131 7.92 -4.14 -24.92
C GLU A 131 8.51 -3.09 -25.85
N ARG A 132 7.96 -1.87 -25.82
CA ARG A 132 8.47 -0.75 -26.61
C ARG A 132 9.90 -0.38 -26.22
N VAL A 133 10.21 -0.29 -24.93
CA VAL A 133 11.56 0.02 -24.43
C VAL A 133 12.57 -1.00 -24.95
N LYS A 134 12.25 -2.29 -24.90
CA LYS A 134 13.12 -3.36 -25.40
C LYS A 134 13.24 -3.32 -26.93
N HIS A 135 12.14 -3.16 -27.65
CA HIS A 135 12.12 -3.14 -29.11
C HIS A 135 12.86 -1.92 -29.68
N GLN A 136 12.74 -0.76 -29.03
CA GLN A 136 13.38 0.49 -29.45
C GLN A 136 14.73 0.73 -28.75
N GLU A 137 15.19 -0.19 -27.92
CA GLU A 137 16.43 -0.11 -27.12
C GLU A 137 16.56 1.21 -26.33
N LEU A 138 15.44 1.71 -25.81
CA LEU A 138 15.37 3.02 -25.11
C LEU A 138 16.07 2.99 -23.75
N ASP A 139 16.34 1.80 -23.21
CA ASP A 139 17.09 1.58 -21.98
C ASP A 139 18.60 1.72 -22.17
N LYS A 140 19.09 1.60 -23.42
CA LYS A 140 20.50 1.86 -23.73
C LYS A 140 20.69 3.37 -23.77
N GLN A 141 21.65 3.87 -23.00
CA GLN A 141 22.12 5.25 -23.12
C GLN A 141 22.74 5.45 -24.51
N GLN A 142 21.91 5.75 -25.51
CA GLN A 142 22.38 6.48 -26.68
C GLN A 142 22.95 7.82 -26.17
N LYS A 143 23.92 8.41 -26.87
CA LYS A 143 24.52 9.69 -26.50
C LYS A 143 23.46 10.80 -26.49
N LEU A 144 22.71 10.92 -25.40
CA LEU A 144 21.68 11.92 -25.19
C LEU A 144 22.40 13.25 -25.04
N LYS A 145 22.25 14.12 -26.04
CA LYS A 145 22.56 15.54 -25.90
C LYS A 145 21.40 16.14 -25.12
N TRP A 146 21.65 16.42 -23.85
CA TRP A 146 20.70 17.16 -23.03
C TRP A 146 20.68 18.61 -23.51
N GLU A 147 19.54 19.05 -24.02
CA GLU A 147 19.30 20.43 -24.39
C GLU A 147 18.39 21.08 -23.34
N PRO A 148 18.68 22.33 -22.92
CA PRO A 148 17.81 23.04 -21.98
C PRO A 148 16.47 23.35 -22.65
N ILE A 149 15.38 23.03 -21.94
CA ILE A 149 14.02 23.37 -22.33
C ILE A 149 13.56 24.51 -21.41
N ASP A 150 13.19 25.65 -21.98
CA ASP A 150 12.61 26.77 -21.24
C ASP A 150 11.08 26.63 -21.22
N ALA A 151 10.47 26.83 -20.05
CA ALA A 151 9.02 26.75 -19.86
C ALA A 151 8.25 27.89 -20.57
N SER A 152 8.94 29.00 -20.87
CA SER A 152 8.40 30.11 -21.64
C SER A 152 8.40 29.86 -23.15
N ASP A 153 9.26 28.96 -23.60
CA ASP A 153 9.30 28.51 -24.98
C ASP A 153 8.28 27.37 -25.11
N ASN A 154 7.22 27.60 -25.89
CA ASN A 154 6.16 26.63 -26.17
C ASN A 154 6.66 25.47 -27.08
N SER A 155 7.92 25.08 -26.88
CA SER A 155 8.78 24.22 -27.70
C SER A 155 8.43 22.74 -27.58
N VAL A 156 7.78 22.34 -26.48
CA VAL A 156 7.32 20.96 -26.28
C VAL A 156 5.83 20.85 -26.58
N VAL A 157 5.50 20.96 -27.87
CA VAL A 157 4.11 20.87 -28.38
C VAL A 157 3.46 19.53 -28.03
N ASP A 158 4.27 18.47 -27.93
CA ASP A 158 3.83 17.10 -27.72
C ASP A 158 3.83 16.66 -26.23
N PHE A 159 4.05 17.57 -25.28
CA PHE A 159 3.96 17.20 -23.87
C PHE A 159 2.50 16.98 -23.46
N PRO A 160 2.15 15.83 -22.85
CA PRO A 160 0.78 15.53 -22.50
C PRO A 160 0.24 16.52 -21.46
N LYS A 161 -0.93 17.10 -21.76
CA LYS A 161 -1.69 17.94 -20.82
C LYS A 161 -2.73 17.05 -20.17
N LEU A 162 -2.49 16.72 -18.91
CA LEU A 162 -3.34 15.83 -18.13
C LEU A 162 -4.15 16.66 -17.14
N ASP A 163 -5.45 16.41 -17.06
CA ASP A 163 -6.28 16.98 -16.01
C ASP A 163 -6.21 16.15 -14.71
N GLU A 164 -6.94 16.55 -13.67
CA GLU A 164 -6.93 15.82 -12.40
C GLU A 164 -7.46 14.39 -12.54
N GLU A 165 -8.42 14.16 -13.44
CA GLU A 165 -9.01 12.85 -13.67
C GLU A 165 -8.03 11.94 -14.42
N ASP A 166 -7.34 12.47 -15.43
CA ASP A 166 -6.24 11.81 -16.12
C ASP A 166 -5.11 11.44 -15.16
N LEU A 167 -4.70 12.39 -14.32
CA LEU A 167 -3.72 12.15 -13.28
C LEU A 167 -4.24 11.09 -12.32
N ARG A 168 -5.50 11.13 -11.87
CA ARG A 168 -6.05 10.07 -11.01
C ARG A 168 -6.07 8.73 -11.72
N ASN A 169 -6.34 8.65 -13.01
CA ASN A 169 -6.33 7.39 -13.75
C ASN A 169 -4.93 6.81 -13.88
N ILE A 170 -3.93 7.63 -14.22
CA ILE A 170 -2.51 7.24 -14.32
C ILE A 170 -1.93 6.97 -12.93
N THR A 171 -2.34 7.74 -11.91
CA THR A 171 -1.86 7.57 -10.54
C THR A 171 -2.66 6.49 -9.81
N LEU A 172 -3.85 6.07 -10.26
CA LEU A 172 -4.47 4.82 -9.78
C LEU A 172 -3.63 3.60 -10.20
N GLU A 173 -2.95 3.68 -11.36
CA GLU A 173 -1.87 2.76 -11.74
C GLU A 173 -0.62 2.90 -10.82
N PHE A 174 -0.43 4.01 -10.09
CA PHE A 174 0.71 4.25 -9.18
C PHE A 174 0.42 4.52 -7.68
N THR A 175 -0.21 5.60 -7.23
CA THR A 175 -0.56 5.91 -5.83
C THR A 175 -1.86 6.74 -5.72
N ASN A 176 -2.84 6.30 -4.92
CA ASN A 176 -3.97 7.19 -4.58
C ASN A 176 -3.72 7.84 -3.21
N SER A 177 -3.28 9.09 -3.24
CA SER A 177 -3.15 10.01 -2.09
C SER A 177 -4.49 10.66 -1.68
N ASN A 178 -5.61 10.24 -2.28
CA ASN A 178 -6.93 10.82 -2.01
C ASN A 178 -7.72 10.17 -0.86
N LEU A 179 -7.16 9.18 -0.15
CA LEU A 179 -7.76 8.73 1.11
C LEU A 179 -7.52 9.72 2.27
N GLN A 180 -6.54 10.64 2.16
CA GLN A 180 -6.26 11.61 3.24
C GLN A 180 -7.13 12.87 3.19
N ASN A 181 -7.61 13.32 2.02
CA ASN A 181 -8.25 14.64 1.90
C ASN A 181 -9.79 14.62 1.91
N HIS A 182 -10.45 13.47 1.67
CA HIS A 182 -11.92 13.41 1.65
C HIS A 182 -12.60 12.99 2.96
N ILE A 183 -11.89 12.33 3.88
CA ILE A 183 -12.47 11.91 5.17
C ILE A 183 -12.63 13.10 6.15
N THR A 184 -12.03 14.25 5.85
CA THR A 184 -12.08 15.41 6.76
C THR A 184 -13.38 16.21 6.68
N LYS A 185 -14.25 16.03 5.66
CA LYS A 185 -15.32 17.03 5.45
C LYS A 185 -16.78 16.65 5.56
N ASN A 186 -17.29 15.45 5.31
CA ASN A 186 -18.74 15.27 5.47
C ASN A 186 -19.16 13.81 5.62
N ILE A 187 -20.38 13.68 6.14
CA ILE A 187 -21.33 12.57 6.01
C ILE A 187 -21.44 11.67 7.25
N LYS A 188 -22.42 12.06 8.08
CA LYS A 188 -23.21 11.21 8.97
C LYS A 188 -23.71 9.99 8.22
N MET A 189 -23.64 8.79 8.79
CA MET A 189 -24.68 7.77 8.64
C MET A 189 -24.62 6.70 9.74
N LYS A 190 -25.77 6.04 9.88
CA LYS A 190 -26.37 5.44 11.08
C LYS A 190 -25.67 4.20 11.60
N THR A 191 -25.65 4.12 12.92
CA THR A 191 -25.22 2.97 13.73
C THR A 191 -26.25 1.84 13.65
N VAL A 192 -25.82 0.63 13.32
CA VAL A 192 -26.52 -0.60 13.72
C VAL A 192 -25.91 -1.03 15.05
N ASN A 193 -26.74 -1.03 16.10
CA ASN A 193 -26.35 -1.45 17.44
C ASN A 193 -26.14 -2.96 17.47
N MET A 194 -24.95 -3.41 17.87
CA MET A 194 -24.79 -4.72 18.49
C MET A 194 -24.67 -4.54 20.00
N THR A 195 -25.77 -4.80 20.69
CA THR A 195 -25.82 -5.09 22.13
C THR A 195 -25.16 -6.45 22.38
N TYR A 196 -24.32 -6.50 23.42
CA TYR A 196 -23.86 -7.74 24.06
C TYR A 196 -25.00 -8.43 24.79
#